data_AF-A0A662UBM5-F1
#
_entry.id   AF-A0A662UBM5-F1
#
_cell.length_a   1.000
_cell.length_b   1.000
_cell.length_c   1.000
_cell.angle_alpha   90.00
_cell.angle_beta   90.00
_cell.angle_gamma   90.00
#
_symmetry.space_group_name_H-M   'P 1'
#
loop_
_entity.id
_entity.type
_entity.pdbx_description
1 polymer ?
#
loop_
_entity_poly.entity_id
_entity_poly.type
_entity_poly.pdbx_seq_one_letter_code
_entity_poly.pdbx_strand_id
1 'polypeptide(L)'
;MAYLKFVSTLIVALVLVSMLTVVATAVPVSAEEPSNIRVRVAKMILNGVSRRIDAVLNLAERYGISISENMTERVDSAKSILQNATEVVEEEPCKAIRMAVKACWVFKPVAIYILKNIPEEEKATLRENILLKAIEARENALSRLKNVISWLEDRGVKIPEEISNNIALAEDLLNQARELIESGSYNASDVRTLIGDASKALAKATLALHRVTGNIWKATTLVNFSLLRLRGAIILIGKAINATIEAIEANKTEEAIGIIDKTVNGMEQVITFLDKALETLESKNVNENVTEAVTALKNAMAEAKTHVEKARTSLEQGDTLSAISELETALDTIVTVVETYKHIFVGFHRHIEVLLTVSGKIHITIGERLKIMALRKAAWLVFHLERMDMRLHMLYHLYEEGKVSEEEFHKALDNAKTLLENLKTRLEKLPRPPKPIIEKINRMLEWITSVYSK
;
A
#
# COMPACT_ATOMS: atom_id res chain seq x y z
N MET A 1 5.19 -18.65 -21.04
CA MET A 1 5.25 -17.20 -21.31
C MET A 1 3.99 -16.65 -21.96
N ALA A 2 3.45 -17.30 -23.02
CA ALA A 2 2.16 -16.92 -23.60
C ALA A 2 1.03 -16.93 -22.56
N TYR A 3 0.89 -18.02 -21.79
CA TYR A 3 -0.19 -18.26 -20.82
C TYR A 3 -0.46 -17.13 -19.79
N LEU A 4 0.55 -16.33 -19.49
CA LEU A 4 0.57 -15.39 -18.37
C LEU A 4 0.19 -13.97 -18.79
N LYS A 5 0.62 -13.49 -19.96
CA LYS A 5 0.16 -12.19 -20.51
C LYS A 5 -1.37 -12.16 -20.71
N PHE A 6 -1.98 -13.33 -20.93
CA PHE A 6 -3.41 -13.54 -21.15
C PHE A 6 -4.29 -13.21 -19.95
N VAL A 7 -3.79 -13.33 -18.72
CA VAL A 7 -4.63 -13.19 -17.53
C VAL A 7 -4.87 -11.72 -17.19
N SER A 8 -3.89 -10.85 -17.44
CA SER A 8 -4.04 -9.41 -17.19
C SER A 8 -5.17 -8.79 -18.04
N THR A 9 -5.33 -9.25 -19.28
CA THR A 9 -6.40 -8.84 -20.20
C THR A 9 -7.75 -9.45 -19.85
N LEU A 10 -7.76 -10.71 -19.40
CA LEU A 10 -8.96 -11.43 -18.97
C LEU A 10 -9.55 -10.86 -17.65
N ILE A 11 -8.69 -10.39 -16.75
CA ILE A 11 -9.08 -9.69 -15.51
C ILE A 11 -9.74 -8.34 -15.83
N VAL A 12 -9.18 -7.56 -16.76
CA VAL A 12 -9.79 -6.30 -17.20
C VAL A 12 -11.13 -6.56 -17.90
N ALA A 13 -11.26 -7.69 -18.61
CA ALA A 13 -12.48 -8.07 -19.30
C ALA A 13 -13.64 -8.41 -18.35
N LEU A 14 -13.41 -9.31 -17.38
CA LEU A 14 -14.44 -9.72 -16.42
C LEU A 14 -14.83 -8.60 -15.42
N VAL A 15 -13.96 -7.60 -15.20
CA VAL A 15 -14.28 -6.41 -14.38
C VAL A 15 -15.35 -5.54 -15.02
N LEU A 16 -15.32 -5.33 -16.34
CA LEU A 16 -16.31 -4.52 -17.04
C LEU A 16 -17.71 -5.15 -17.00
N VAL A 17 -17.78 -6.49 -17.04
CA VAL A 17 -19.02 -7.26 -16.90
C VAL A 17 -19.56 -7.26 -15.47
N SER A 18 -18.66 -7.34 -14.47
CA SER A 18 -19.05 -7.29 -13.05
C SER A 18 -19.59 -5.93 -12.60
N MET A 19 -19.17 -4.83 -13.25
CA MET A 19 -19.62 -3.46 -12.96
C MET A 19 -21.08 -3.20 -13.37
N LEU A 20 -21.66 -4.02 -14.25
CA LEU A 20 -23.02 -3.85 -14.78
C LEU A 20 -24.12 -4.58 -13.96
N THR A 21 -23.77 -5.26 -12.86
CA THR A 21 -24.74 -5.93 -11.96
C THR A 21 -24.61 -5.54 -10.49
N VAL A 22 -23.92 -4.43 -10.19
CA VAL A 22 -23.76 -3.94 -8.82
C VAL A 22 -25.00 -3.16 -8.37
N VAL A 23 -25.97 -3.87 -7.83
CA VAL A 23 -26.86 -3.32 -6.80
C VAL A 23 -26.68 -4.12 -5.51
N ALA A 24 -26.24 -3.37 -4.50
CA ALA A 24 -26.41 -3.57 -3.06
C ALA A 24 -25.44 -4.50 -2.28
N THR A 25 -24.84 -3.84 -1.27
CA THR A 25 -24.26 -4.34 -0.01
C THR A 25 -22.83 -4.90 -0.01
N ALA A 26 -21.86 -4.01 -0.24
CA ALA A 26 -20.55 -4.18 0.37
C ALA A 26 -20.66 -3.91 1.87
N VAL A 27 -20.59 -4.97 2.69
CA VAL A 27 -20.39 -4.87 4.14
C VAL A 27 -18.96 -4.37 4.37
N PRO A 28 -18.74 -3.26 5.11
CA PRO A 28 -17.39 -2.85 5.46
C PRO A 28 -16.81 -3.87 6.45
N VAL A 29 -15.71 -4.51 6.06
CA VAL A 29 -14.86 -5.24 6.99
C VAL A 29 -14.34 -4.22 8.00
N SER A 30 -14.81 -4.35 9.23
CA SER A 30 -14.43 -3.54 10.38
C SER A 30 -12.90 -3.45 10.48
N ALA A 31 -12.37 -2.25 10.33
CA ALA A 31 -10.99 -1.95 10.62
C ALA A 31 -10.85 -1.84 12.14
N GLU A 32 -9.91 -2.62 12.70
CA GLU A 32 -9.42 -2.44 14.07
C GLU A 32 -9.23 -0.95 14.37
N GLU A 33 -9.65 -0.52 15.57
CA GLU A 33 -9.55 0.87 16.00
C GLU A 33 -8.12 1.39 15.80
N PRO A 34 -7.93 2.44 15.00
CA PRO A 34 -6.59 2.92 14.70
C PRO A 34 -6.00 3.55 15.96
N SER A 35 -4.94 2.93 16.50
CA SER A 35 -4.06 3.50 17.52
C SER A 35 -3.85 5.01 17.28
N ASN A 36 -3.97 5.85 18.32
CA ASN A 36 -3.87 7.30 18.19
C ASN A 36 -2.57 7.70 17.45
N ILE A 37 -2.73 8.29 16.25
CA ILE A 37 -1.62 8.66 15.37
C ILE A 37 -0.60 9.57 16.08
N ARG A 38 -1.06 10.43 16.99
CA ARG A 38 -0.18 11.34 17.76
C ARG A 38 0.76 10.57 18.68
N VAL A 39 0.24 9.57 19.40
CA VAL A 39 1.03 8.67 20.26
C VAL A 39 2.06 7.90 19.42
N ARG A 40 1.63 7.36 18.28
CA ARG A 40 2.53 6.60 17.39
C ARG A 40 3.68 7.46 16.86
N VAL A 41 3.40 8.71 16.47
CA VAL A 41 4.44 9.68 16.07
C VAL A 41 5.38 10.00 17.24
N ALA A 42 4.84 10.24 18.44
CA ALA A 42 5.65 10.53 19.62
C ALA A 42 6.59 9.37 19.99
N LYS A 43 6.07 8.13 20.03
CA LYS A 43 6.89 6.92 20.24
C LYS A 43 7.99 6.75 19.20
N MET A 44 7.72 7.06 17.93
CA MET A 44 8.75 7.01 16.88
C MET A 44 9.86 8.03 17.09
N ILE A 45 9.52 9.23 17.57
CA ILE A 45 10.50 10.26 17.93
C ILE A 45 11.34 9.79 19.12
N LEU A 46 10.71 9.34 20.21
CA LEU A 46 11.39 8.85 21.42
C LEU A 46 12.38 7.73 21.11
N ASN A 47 11.92 6.70 20.40
CA ASN A 47 12.77 5.58 19.98
C ASN A 47 13.90 6.05 19.04
N GLY A 48 13.63 7.02 18.17
CA GLY A 48 14.63 7.61 17.29
C GLY A 48 15.72 8.39 18.05
N VAL A 49 15.35 9.08 19.13
CA VAL A 49 16.27 9.80 19.99
C VAL A 49 17.11 8.83 20.83
N SER A 50 16.47 7.88 21.53
CA SER A 50 17.18 6.87 22.34
C SER A 50 18.23 6.13 21.49
N ARG A 51 17.87 5.60 20.32
CA ARG A 51 18.81 4.92 19.43
C ARG A 51 20.00 5.78 19.00
N ARG A 52 19.82 7.09 18.85
CA ARG A 52 20.91 8.00 18.50
C ARG A 52 21.84 8.26 19.68
N ILE A 53 21.29 8.38 20.89
CA ILE A 53 22.08 8.47 22.12
C ILE A 53 22.92 7.20 22.26
N ASP A 54 22.28 6.04 22.18
CA ASP A 54 22.95 4.74 22.30
C ASP A 54 24.02 4.57 21.22
N ALA A 55 23.72 4.92 19.97
CA ALA A 55 24.70 4.85 18.88
C ALA A 55 25.92 5.73 19.12
N VAL A 56 25.76 6.90 19.72
CA VAL A 56 26.87 7.80 20.05
C VAL A 56 27.68 7.26 21.24
N LEU A 57 27.01 6.72 22.26
CA LEU A 57 27.70 6.09 23.40
C LEU A 57 28.50 4.86 22.96
N ASN A 58 27.95 4.04 22.07
CA ASN A 58 28.66 2.90 21.48
C ASN A 58 29.92 3.33 20.70
N LEU A 59 29.95 4.55 20.13
CA LEU A 59 31.19 5.08 19.53
C LEU A 59 32.22 5.40 20.61
N ALA A 60 31.80 5.95 21.75
CA ALA A 60 32.72 6.19 22.87
C ALA A 60 33.34 4.89 23.38
N GLU A 61 32.51 3.85 23.57
CA GLU A 61 32.99 2.51 23.95
C GLU A 61 33.94 1.93 22.90
N ARG A 62 33.55 1.95 21.62
CA ARG A 62 34.34 1.39 20.52
C ARG A 62 35.73 2.01 20.39
N TYR A 63 35.83 3.33 20.61
CA TYR A 63 37.09 4.07 20.47
C TYR A 63 37.77 4.36 21.81
N GLY A 64 37.30 3.77 22.92
CA GLY A 64 37.91 3.95 24.25
C GLY A 64 37.88 5.39 24.78
N ILE A 65 36.88 6.18 24.41
CA ILE A 65 36.78 7.60 24.79
C ILE A 65 36.22 7.70 26.21
N SER A 66 37.06 8.16 27.15
CA SER A 66 36.66 8.38 28.55
C SER A 66 35.68 9.55 28.66
N ILE A 67 34.49 9.29 29.21
CA ILE A 67 33.47 10.31 29.49
C ILE A 67 33.70 10.85 30.90
N SER A 68 33.87 12.17 31.05
CA SER A 68 34.05 12.79 32.37
C SER A 68 32.79 12.70 33.24
N GLU A 69 32.92 12.92 34.55
CA GLU A 69 31.82 12.90 35.51
C GLU A 69 30.67 13.86 35.12
N ASN A 70 30.97 15.12 34.81
CA ASN A 70 29.98 16.10 34.32
C ASN A 70 29.29 15.65 33.00
N MET A 71 30.02 14.99 32.10
CA MET A 71 29.41 14.46 30.87
C MET A 71 28.54 13.23 31.16
N THR A 72 28.89 12.43 32.16
CA THR A 72 28.10 11.29 32.64
C THR A 72 26.78 11.76 33.25
N GLU A 73 26.80 12.79 34.10
CA GLU A 73 25.57 13.42 34.63
C GLU A 73 24.62 13.89 33.51
N ARG A 74 25.18 14.42 32.42
CA ARG A 74 24.39 14.81 31.23
C ARG A 74 23.81 13.61 30.49
N VAL A 75 24.53 12.49 30.41
CA VAL A 75 24.01 11.24 29.85
C VAL A 75 22.83 10.75 30.69
N ASP A 76 22.99 10.69 32.01
CA ASP A 76 21.96 10.20 32.93
C ASP A 76 20.74 11.11 32.92
N SER A 77 20.96 12.43 32.93
CA SER A 77 19.89 13.42 32.78
C SER A 77 19.12 13.24 31.46
N ALA A 78 19.82 13.03 30.34
CA ALA A 78 19.16 12.81 29.04
C ALA A 78 18.36 11.50 29.01
N LYS A 79 18.89 10.41 29.59
CA LYS A 79 18.20 9.13 29.71
C LYS A 79 16.97 9.22 30.62
N SER A 80 17.08 9.87 31.78
CA SER A 80 15.97 10.11 32.70
C SER A 80 14.85 10.94 32.03
N ILE A 81 15.20 12.02 31.30
CA ILE A 81 14.21 12.80 30.56
C ILE A 81 13.48 11.93 29.51
N LEU A 82 14.17 11.04 28.80
CA LEU A 82 13.54 10.12 27.83
C LEU A 82 12.68 9.06 28.49
N GLN A 83 13.07 8.55 29.65
CA GLN A 83 12.27 7.60 30.42
C GLN A 83 10.95 8.25 30.85
N ASN A 84 11.02 9.42 31.48
CA ASN A 84 9.83 10.17 31.88
C ASN A 84 8.96 10.53 30.66
N ALA A 85 9.57 10.83 29.51
CA ALA A 85 8.85 11.10 28.27
C ALA A 85 8.13 9.85 27.72
N THR A 86 8.68 8.66 27.96
CA THR A 86 8.09 7.38 27.57
C THR A 86 6.90 7.03 28.46
N GLU A 87 6.97 7.35 29.75
CA GLU A 87 5.88 7.13 30.72
C GLU A 87 4.64 7.98 30.38
N VAL A 88 4.82 9.24 29.97
CA VAL A 88 3.70 10.15 29.68
C VAL A 88 3.22 10.12 28.22
N VAL A 89 3.79 9.27 27.35
CA VAL A 89 3.57 9.35 25.89
C VAL A 89 2.14 9.01 25.46
N GLU A 90 1.46 8.15 26.22
CA GLU A 90 0.08 7.73 25.94
C GLU A 90 -0.91 8.88 26.22
N GLU A 91 -0.70 9.60 27.32
CA GLU A 91 -1.60 10.65 27.82
C GLU A 91 -1.26 12.02 27.21
N GLU A 92 0.04 12.36 27.15
CA GLU A 92 0.54 13.68 26.73
C GLU A 92 1.61 13.59 25.63
N PRO A 93 1.27 13.10 24.41
CA PRO A 93 2.25 12.86 23.35
C PRO A 93 3.03 14.11 22.92
N CYS A 94 2.42 15.30 22.96
CA CYS A 94 3.11 16.56 22.64
C CYS A 94 4.16 16.93 23.70
N LYS A 95 3.88 16.67 24.98
CA LYS A 95 4.82 16.90 26.09
C LYS A 95 5.99 15.92 26.00
N ALA A 96 5.70 14.65 25.73
CA ALA A 96 6.72 13.63 25.49
C ALA A 96 7.70 14.03 24.37
N ILE A 97 7.19 14.58 23.25
CA ILE A 97 8.04 15.07 22.15
C ILE A 97 8.95 16.22 22.61
N ARG A 98 8.42 17.21 23.35
CA ARG A 98 9.23 18.31 23.89
C ARG A 98 10.31 17.81 24.83
N MET A 99 10.00 16.82 25.67
CA MET A 99 10.98 16.16 26.53
C MET A 99 12.06 15.44 25.71
N ALA A 100 11.71 14.76 24.62
CA ALA A 100 12.66 14.13 23.71
C ALA A 100 13.63 15.15 23.07
N VAL A 101 13.12 16.32 22.69
CA VAL A 101 13.95 17.43 22.17
C VAL A 101 14.86 17.99 23.28
N LYS A 102 14.36 18.14 24.50
CA LYS A 102 15.16 18.56 25.66
C LYS A 102 16.28 17.56 25.96
N ALA A 103 16.00 16.25 25.94
CA ALA A 103 17.01 15.20 26.11
C ALA A 103 18.11 15.30 25.03
N CYS A 104 17.74 15.50 23.76
CA CYS A 104 18.72 15.76 22.69
C CYS A 104 19.61 16.96 22.99
N TRP A 105 19.04 18.03 23.54
CA TRP A 105 19.78 19.25 23.86
C TRP A 105 20.76 19.04 25.01
N VAL A 106 20.32 18.38 26.09
CA VAL A 106 21.15 18.01 27.25
C VAL A 106 22.30 17.10 26.83
N PHE A 107 22.04 16.14 25.92
CA PHE A 107 23.03 15.19 25.42
C PHE A 107 23.98 15.77 24.35
N LYS A 108 23.61 16.87 23.67
CA LYS A 108 24.38 17.44 22.56
C LYS A 108 25.86 17.71 22.90
N PRO A 109 26.23 18.29 24.07
CA PRO A 109 27.63 18.48 24.44
C PRO A 109 28.42 17.16 24.52
N VAL A 110 27.81 16.10 25.06
CA VAL A 110 28.39 14.75 25.14
C VAL A 110 28.66 14.22 23.73
N ALA A 111 27.67 14.33 22.83
CA ALA A 111 27.84 13.90 21.45
C ALA A 111 28.95 14.65 20.71
N ILE A 112 29.06 15.97 20.90
CA ILE A 112 30.14 16.77 20.32
C ILE A 112 31.49 16.34 20.89
N TYR A 113 31.58 16.13 22.20
CA TYR A 113 32.80 15.66 22.85
C TYR A 113 33.26 14.32 22.28
N ILE A 114 32.38 13.32 22.23
CA ILE A 114 32.70 11.99 21.68
C ILE A 114 33.15 12.12 20.23
N LEU A 115 32.39 12.81 19.39
CA LEU A 115 32.73 12.96 17.96
C LEU A 115 34.05 13.71 17.71
N LYS A 116 34.42 14.64 18.59
CA LYS A 116 35.71 15.36 18.50
C LYS A 116 36.89 14.47 18.86
N ASN A 117 36.73 13.57 19.83
CA ASN A 117 37.79 12.72 20.36
C ASN A 117 37.96 11.38 19.61
N ILE A 118 37.14 11.09 18.60
CA ILE A 118 37.44 10.00 17.65
C ILE A 118 38.78 10.32 16.95
N PRO A 119 39.69 9.36 16.75
CA PRO A 119 40.94 9.59 16.00
C PRO A 119 40.67 10.13 14.59
N GLU A 120 41.49 11.07 14.09
CA GLU A 120 41.24 11.71 12.78
C GLU A 120 41.31 10.70 11.63
N GLU A 121 42.23 9.74 11.70
CA GLU A 121 42.33 8.63 10.75
C GLU A 121 41.04 7.79 10.69
N GLU A 122 40.35 7.60 11.81
CA GLU A 122 39.10 6.83 11.92
C GLU A 122 37.86 7.65 11.52
N LYS A 123 37.92 8.98 11.56
CA LYS A 123 36.78 9.84 11.19
C LYS A 123 36.44 9.71 9.70
N ALA A 124 37.45 9.60 8.84
CA ALA A 124 37.25 9.39 7.41
C ALA A 124 36.56 8.05 7.16
N THR A 125 37.12 6.96 7.71
CA THR A 125 36.59 5.60 7.63
C THR A 125 35.18 5.49 8.22
N LEU A 126 34.89 6.18 9.32
CA LEU A 126 33.54 6.21 9.91
C LEU A 126 32.52 6.88 8.97
N ARG A 127 32.88 8.01 8.36
CA ARG A 127 32.00 8.73 7.42
C ARG A 127 31.71 7.88 6.18
N GLU A 128 32.73 7.24 5.65
CA GLU A 128 32.64 6.32 4.52
C GLU A 128 31.68 5.17 4.83
N ASN A 129 31.92 4.46 5.94
CA ASN A 129 31.08 3.35 6.38
C ASN A 129 29.61 3.74 6.58
N ILE A 130 29.33 4.94 7.08
CA ILE A 130 27.95 5.43 7.24
C ILE A 130 27.27 5.60 5.88
N LEU A 131 27.99 6.13 4.88
CA LEU A 131 27.45 6.34 3.54
C LEU A 131 27.26 5.01 2.80
N LEU A 132 28.23 4.10 2.88
CA LEU A 132 28.13 2.75 2.31
C LEU A 132 26.95 1.97 2.90
N LYS A 133 26.78 1.97 4.22
CA LYS A 133 25.59 1.37 4.87
C LYS A 133 24.28 2.01 4.41
N ALA A 134 24.29 3.32 4.15
CA ALA A 134 23.12 4.00 3.64
C ALA A 134 22.79 3.56 2.21
N ILE A 135 23.79 3.39 1.34
CA ILE A 135 23.67 2.85 -0.03
C ILE A 135 23.15 1.41 0.02
N GLU A 136 23.79 0.54 0.79
CA GLU A 136 23.43 -0.88 0.96
C GLU A 136 21.96 -1.05 1.40
N ALA A 137 21.48 -0.20 2.31
CA ALA A 137 20.08 -0.22 2.73
C ALA A 137 19.11 0.10 1.58
N ARG A 138 19.50 0.93 0.61
CA ARG A 138 18.67 1.26 -0.57
C ARG A 138 18.80 0.20 -1.67
N GLU A 139 19.98 -0.36 -1.87
CA GLU A 139 20.18 -1.51 -2.77
C GLU A 139 19.32 -2.71 -2.32
N ASN A 140 19.28 -2.99 -1.02
CA ASN A 140 18.38 -3.99 -0.44
C ASN A 140 16.90 -3.68 -0.70
N ALA A 141 16.50 -2.40 -0.66
CA ALA A 141 15.13 -1.99 -0.98
C ALA A 141 14.82 -2.13 -2.49
N LEU A 142 15.79 -1.78 -3.35
CA LEU A 142 15.74 -1.93 -4.80
C LEU A 142 15.57 -3.39 -5.19
N SER A 143 16.41 -4.29 -4.65
CA SER A 143 16.34 -5.74 -4.87
C SER A 143 14.96 -6.30 -4.50
N ARG A 144 14.42 -5.92 -3.34
CA ARG A 144 13.07 -6.32 -2.92
C ARG A 144 11.99 -5.85 -3.91
N LEU A 145 12.09 -4.63 -4.45
CA LEU A 145 11.15 -4.14 -5.46
C LEU A 145 11.27 -4.90 -6.78
N LYS A 146 12.50 -5.14 -7.25
CA LYS A 146 12.77 -5.94 -8.46
C LYS A 146 12.18 -7.35 -8.35
N ASN A 147 12.32 -8.01 -7.20
CA ASN A 147 11.75 -9.34 -6.95
C ASN A 147 10.21 -9.34 -7.03
N VAL A 148 9.54 -8.30 -6.50
CA VAL A 148 8.08 -8.17 -6.59
C VAL A 148 7.65 -7.94 -8.05
N ILE A 149 8.39 -7.13 -8.79
CA ILE A 149 8.12 -6.83 -10.20
C ILE A 149 8.29 -8.07 -11.06
N SER A 150 9.41 -8.77 -10.93
CA SER A 150 9.65 -10.04 -11.65
C SER A 150 8.54 -11.05 -11.35
N TRP A 151 8.13 -11.20 -10.09
CA TRP A 151 7.02 -12.09 -9.72
C TRP A 151 5.69 -11.74 -10.41
N LEU A 152 5.42 -10.43 -10.59
CA LEU A 152 4.23 -9.92 -11.28
C LEU A 152 4.33 -10.12 -12.80
N GLU A 153 5.49 -9.84 -13.39
CA GLU A 153 5.77 -10.02 -14.83
C GLU A 153 5.73 -11.49 -15.23
N ASP A 154 6.27 -12.38 -14.40
CA ASP A 154 6.14 -13.83 -14.56
C ASP A 154 4.67 -14.24 -14.60
N ARG A 155 3.77 -13.47 -13.97
CA ARG A 155 2.32 -13.66 -14.00
C ARG A 155 1.59 -12.84 -15.04
N GLY A 156 2.36 -12.25 -15.97
CA GLY A 156 1.92 -11.48 -17.11
C GLY A 156 1.17 -10.21 -16.74
N VAL A 157 1.40 -9.70 -15.54
CA VAL A 157 1.02 -8.34 -15.18
C VAL A 157 1.90 -7.39 -15.97
N LYS A 158 1.28 -6.51 -16.76
CA LYS A 158 2.01 -5.43 -17.43
C LYS A 158 2.42 -4.37 -16.40
N ILE A 159 3.73 -4.17 -16.28
CA ILE A 159 4.30 -3.16 -15.40
C ILE A 159 4.37 -1.82 -16.13
N PRO A 160 3.85 -0.72 -15.56
CA PRO A 160 4.01 0.60 -16.15
C PRO A 160 5.48 1.03 -16.23
N GLU A 161 5.85 1.65 -17.35
CA GLU A 161 7.22 2.16 -17.58
C GLU A 161 7.70 3.12 -16.47
N GLU A 162 6.78 3.89 -15.87
CA GLU A 162 7.10 4.75 -14.72
C GLU A 162 7.81 3.98 -13.60
N ILE A 163 7.43 2.73 -13.33
CA ILE A 163 8.04 1.91 -12.27
C ILE A 163 9.47 1.55 -12.66
N SER A 164 9.65 1.02 -13.87
CA SER A 164 10.96 0.59 -14.39
C SER A 164 11.93 1.77 -14.51
N ASN A 165 11.47 2.92 -15.00
CA ASN A 165 12.28 4.14 -15.12
C ASN A 165 12.75 4.66 -13.75
N ASN A 166 11.89 4.65 -12.73
CA ASN A 166 12.30 5.08 -11.38
C ASN A 166 13.24 4.06 -10.71
N ILE A 167 13.14 2.77 -11.04
CA ILE A 167 14.07 1.74 -10.56
C ILE A 167 15.44 1.90 -11.19
N ALA A 168 15.49 2.08 -12.52
CA ALA A 168 16.74 2.32 -13.24
C ALA A 168 17.42 3.60 -12.75
N LEU A 169 16.66 4.69 -12.58
CA LEU A 169 17.18 5.93 -12.01
C LEU A 169 17.73 5.74 -10.59
N ALA A 170 17.02 4.99 -9.73
CA ALA A 170 17.50 4.74 -8.38
C ALA A 170 18.80 3.92 -8.38
N GLU A 171 18.92 2.94 -9.28
CA GLU A 171 20.12 2.11 -9.43
C GLU A 171 21.32 2.92 -9.91
N ASP A 172 21.13 3.72 -10.97
CA ASP A 172 22.16 4.61 -11.51
C ASP A 172 22.69 5.60 -10.44
N LEU A 173 21.79 6.25 -9.69
CA LEU A 173 22.17 7.16 -8.62
C LEU A 173 22.93 6.47 -7.46
N LEU A 174 22.61 5.20 -7.16
CA LEU A 174 23.32 4.44 -6.12
C LEU A 174 24.70 4.00 -6.60
N ASN A 175 24.84 3.61 -7.87
CA ASN A 175 26.11 3.28 -8.49
C ASN A 175 27.03 4.50 -8.52
N GLN A 176 26.54 5.66 -8.97
CA GLN A 176 27.30 6.92 -8.93
C GLN A 176 27.73 7.29 -7.50
N ALA A 177 26.84 7.11 -6.51
CA ALA A 177 27.17 7.38 -5.12
C ALA A 177 28.28 6.47 -4.60
N ARG A 178 28.32 5.21 -5.04
CA ARG A 178 29.34 4.22 -4.69
C ARG A 178 30.67 4.52 -5.37
N GLU A 179 30.67 4.77 -6.67
CA GLU A 179 31.87 5.14 -7.44
C GLU A 179 32.54 6.40 -6.86
N LEU A 180 31.75 7.39 -6.46
CA LEU A 180 32.29 8.57 -5.77
C LEU A 180 33.01 8.19 -4.49
N ILE A 181 32.44 7.32 -3.66
CA ILE A 181 33.11 6.87 -2.43
C ILE A 181 34.42 6.14 -2.74
N GLU A 182 34.38 5.22 -3.71
CA GLU A 182 35.52 4.38 -4.12
C GLU A 182 36.67 5.21 -4.72
N SER A 183 36.38 6.38 -5.28
CA SER A 183 37.40 7.31 -5.79
C SER A 183 38.33 7.91 -4.71
N GLY A 184 38.01 7.74 -3.42
CA GLY A 184 38.87 8.12 -2.29
C GLY A 184 38.88 9.61 -1.92
N SER A 185 38.41 10.51 -2.80
CA SER A 185 38.28 11.95 -2.52
C SER A 185 36.90 12.47 -2.91
N TYR A 186 35.92 12.24 -2.04
CA TYR A 186 34.53 12.62 -2.29
C TYR A 186 34.01 13.68 -1.33
N ASN A 187 33.07 14.48 -1.83
CA ASN A 187 32.28 15.37 -0.99
C ASN A 187 31.08 14.60 -0.40
N ALA A 188 31.05 14.46 0.93
CA ALA A 188 29.98 13.76 1.63
C ALA A 188 28.58 14.40 1.44
N SER A 189 28.49 15.67 1.05
CA SER A 189 27.22 16.32 0.72
C SER A 189 26.66 15.80 -0.60
N ASP A 190 27.52 15.59 -1.59
CA ASP A 190 27.13 15.19 -2.94
C ASP A 190 26.64 13.74 -2.92
N VAL A 191 27.37 12.86 -2.23
CA VAL A 191 26.95 11.47 -1.99
C VAL A 191 25.60 11.40 -1.27
N ARG A 192 25.37 12.25 -0.26
CA ARG A 192 24.06 12.31 0.44
C ARG A 192 22.94 12.78 -0.47
N THR A 193 23.24 13.67 -1.42
CA THR A 193 22.26 14.16 -2.41
C THR A 193 21.84 13.02 -3.34
N LEU A 194 22.80 12.28 -3.89
CA LEU A 194 22.54 11.09 -4.72
C LEU A 194 21.71 10.04 -3.98
N ILE A 195 22.09 9.69 -2.74
CA ILE A 195 21.31 8.75 -1.90
C ILE A 195 19.89 9.28 -1.64
N GLY A 196 19.77 10.60 -1.44
CA GLY A 196 18.49 11.29 -1.25
C GLY A 196 17.59 11.18 -2.47
N ASP A 197 18.14 11.39 -3.66
CA ASP A 197 17.42 11.32 -4.93
C ASP A 197 17.06 9.88 -5.32
N ALA A 198 17.96 8.92 -5.09
CA ALA A 198 17.64 7.50 -5.20
C ALA A 198 16.47 7.11 -4.28
N SER A 199 16.46 7.62 -3.04
CA SER A 199 15.36 7.39 -2.10
C SER A 199 14.03 7.99 -2.59
N LYS A 200 14.05 9.12 -3.31
CA LYS A 200 12.84 9.71 -3.93
C LYS A 200 12.35 8.85 -5.09
N ALA A 201 13.24 8.38 -5.96
CA ALA A 201 12.91 7.51 -7.08
C ALA A 201 12.30 6.18 -6.60
N LEU A 202 12.92 5.51 -5.62
CA LEU A 202 12.37 4.31 -4.97
C LEU A 202 10.98 4.55 -4.37
N ALA A 203 10.74 5.71 -3.74
CA ALA A 203 9.44 6.04 -3.19
C ALA A 203 8.36 6.22 -4.27
N LYS A 204 8.70 6.82 -5.42
CA LYS A 204 7.80 6.93 -6.58
C LYS A 204 7.47 5.55 -7.15
N ALA A 205 8.48 4.71 -7.39
CA ALA A 205 8.29 3.34 -7.85
C ALA A 205 7.39 2.53 -6.90
N THR A 206 7.63 2.62 -5.59
CA THR A 206 6.83 1.96 -4.56
C THR A 206 5.37 2.42 -4.57
N LEU A 207 5.12 3.72 -4.74
CA LEU A 207 3.77 4.29 -4.81
C LEU A 207 3.02 3.86 -6.07
N ALA A 208 3.70 3.88 -7.22
CA ALA A 208 3.14 3.40 -8.47
C ALA A 208 2.80 1.91 -8.39
N LEU A 209 3.71 1.09 -7.83
CA LEU A 209 3.49 -0.34 -7.61
C LEU A 209 2.29 -0.61 -6.70
N HIS A 210 2.13 0.15 -5.61
CA HIS A 210 0.95 0.06 -4.72
C HIS A 210 -0.37 0.29 -5.45
N ARG A 211 -0.41 1.26 -6.39
CA ARG A 211 -1.59 1.54 -7.20
C ARG A 211 -1.87 0.39 -8.16
N VAL A 212 -0.85 -0.11 -8.86
CA VAL A 212 -0.96 -1.24 -9.79
C VAL A 212 -1.50 -2.47 -9.06
N THR A 213 -0.88 -2.86 -7.94
CA THR A 213 -1.31 -4.04 -7.18
C THR A 213 -2.68 -3.88 -6.56
N GLY A 214 -3.06 -2.66 -6.12
CA GLY A 214 -4.40 -2.37 -5.63
C GLY A 214 -5.47 -2.48 -6.72
N ASN A 215 -5.16 -2.04 -7.95
CA ASN A 215 -6.06 -2.17 -9.09
C ASN A 215 -6.23 -3.63 -9.50
N ILE A 216 -5.13 -4.40 -9.55
CA ILE A 216 -5.17 -5.85 -9.82
C ILE A 216 -6.00 -6.55 -8.76
N TRP A 217 -5.77 -6.24 -7.48
CA TRP A 217 -6.49 -6.87 -6.38
C TRP A 217 -8.00 -6.63 -6.50
N LYS A 218 -8.44 -5.37 -6.64
CA LYS A 218 -9.87 -5.03 -6.86
C LYS A 218 -10.45 -5.76 -8.05
N ALA A 219 -9.72 -5.75 -9.17
CA ALA A 219 -10.15 -6.37 -10.40
C ALA A 219 -10.34 -7.89 -10.22
N THR A 220 -9.35 -8.55 -9.62
CA THR A 220 -9.35 -9.99 -9.38
C THR A 220 -10.44 -10.41 -8.38
N THR A 221 -10.74 -9.59 -7.37
CA THR A 221 -11.86 -9.81 -6.44
C THR A 221 -13.19 -9.84 -7.17
N LEU A 222 -13.41 -8.90 -8.08
CA LEU A 222 -14.63 -8.83 -8.87
C LEU A 222 -14.79 -10.05 -9.78
N VAL A 223 -13.70 -10.45 -10.46
CA VAL A 223 -13.70 -11.67 -11.29
C VAL A 223 -14.02 -12.91 -10.46
N ASN A 224 -13.39 -13.06 -9.29
CA ASN A 224 -13.63 -14.18 -8.40
C ASN A 224 -15.10 -14.27 -7.98
N PHE A 225 -15.69 -13.13 -7.59
CA PHE A 225 -17.09 -13.05 -7.22
C PHE A 225 -18.02 -13.45 -8.38
N SER A 226 -17.73 -12.96 -9.59
CA SER A 226 -18.50 -13.31 -10.80
C SER A 226 -18.44 -14.80 -11.12
N LEU A 227 -17.27 -15.45 -11.01
CA LEU A 227 -17.14 -16.90 -11.21
C LEU A 227 -17.93 -17.71 -10.18
N LEU A 228 -17.87 -17.32 -8.91
CA LEU A 228 -18.64 -17.97 -7.84
C LEU A 228 -20.14 -17.81 -8.05
N ARG A 229 -20.59 -16.63 -8.53
CA ARG A 229 -21.99 -16.38 -8.86
C ARG A 229 -22.45 -17.22 -10.05
N LEU A 230 -21.66 -17.31 -11.12
CA LEU A 230 -21.95 -18.17 -12.27
C LEU A 230 -22.09 -19.63 -11.85
N ARG A 231 -21.14 -20.14 -11.05
CA ARG A 231 -21.22 -21.49 -10.47
C ARG A 231 -22.52 -21.69 -9.69
N GLY A 232 -22.87 -20.74 -8.83
CA GLY A 232 -24.09 -20.78 -8.03
C GLY A 232 -25.35 -20.82 -8.90
N ALA A 233 -25.40 -20.02 -9.97
CA ALA A 233 -26.53 -19.97 -10.90
C ALA A 233 -26.72 -21.31 -11.64
N ILE A 234 -25.64 -21.91 -12.16
CA ILE A 234 -25.69 -23.21 -12.85
C ILE A 234 -26.22 -24.31 -11.91
N ILE A 235 -25.76 -24.33 -10.65
CA ILE A 235 -26.23 -25.31 -9.65
C ILE A 235 -27.72 -25.09 -9.34
N LEU A 236 -28.17 -23.85 -9.20
CA LEU A 236 -29.58 -23.55 -8.93
C LEU A 236 -30.48 -23.94 -10.10
N ILE A 237 -30.05 -23.72 -11.34
CA ILE A 237 -30.76 -24.15 -12.54
C ILE A 237 -30.91 -25.67 -12.56
N GLY A 238 -29.83 -26.43 -12.35
CA GLY A 238 -29.91 -27.89 -12.29
C GLY A 238 -30.84 -28.40 -11.18
N LYS A 239 -30.81 -27.78 -9.99
CA LYS A 239 -31.76 -28.10 -8.91
C LYS A 239 -33.21 -27.78 -9.27
N ALA A 240 -33.45 -26.67 -9.97
CA ALA A 240 -34.78 -26.29 -10.37
C ALA A 240 -35.36 -27.23 -11.44
N ILE A 241 -34.53 -27.70 -12.38
CA ILE A 241 -34.91 -28.74 -13.34
C ILE A 241 -35.32 -30.03 -12.60
N ASN A 242 -34.49 -30.52 -11.66
CA ASN A 242 -34.83 -31.72 -10.88
C ASN A 242 -36.11 -31.54 -10.05
N ALA A 243 -36.27 -30.39 -9.38
CA ALA A 243 -37.48 -30.09 -8.61
C ALA A 243 -38.73 -30.02 -9.52
N THR A 244 -38.57 -29.57 -10.77
CA THR A 244 -39.65 -29.60 -11.75
C THR A 244 -40.03 -31.03 -12.09
N ILE A 245 -39.05 -31.92 -12.36
CA ILE A 245 -39.31 -33.35 -12.62
C ILE A 245 -40.07 -33.98 -11.45
N GLU A 246 -39.60 -33.79 -10.21
CA GLU A 246 -40.26 -34.29 -8.99
C GLU A 246 -41.70 -33.77 -8.85
N ALA A 247 -41.95 -32.51 -9.19
CA ALA A 247 -43.30 -31.92 -9.16
C ALA A 247 -44.23 -32.54 -10.22
N ILE A 248 -43.71 -32.83 -11.42
CA ILE A 248 -44.47 -33.53 -12.47
C ILE A 248 -44.83 -34.94 -12.02
N GLU A 249 -43.86 -35.70 -11.49
CA GLU A 249 -44.08 -37.05 -10.97
C GLU A 249 -45.11 -37.09 -9.83
N ALA A 250 -45.14 -36.04 -9.00
CA ALA A 250 -46.12 -35.86 -7.94
C ALA A 250 -47.48 -35.32 -8.41
N ASN A 251 -47.71 -35.20 -9.73
CA ASN A 251 -48.91 -34.61 -10.35
C ASN A 251 -49.22 -33.16 -9.91
N LYS A 252 -48.18 -32.37 -9.61
CA LYS A 252 -48.30 -30.95 -9.22
C LYS A 252 -47.98 -30.02 -10.38
N THR A 253 -48.81 -30.08 -11.43
CA THR A 253 -48.56 -29.41 -12.71
C THR A 253 -48.42 -27.88 -12.59
N GLU A 254 -49.26 -27.21 -11.80
CA GLU A 254 -49.16 -25.75 -11.61
C GLU A 254 -47.86 -25.35 -10.91
N GLU A 255 -47.41 -26.15 -9.93
CA GLU A 255 -46.13 -25.93 -9.24
C GLU A 255 -44.96 -26.10 -10.21
N ALA A 256 -44.98 -27.16 -11.02
CA ALA A 256 -43.97 -27.44 -12.05
C ALA A 256 -43.86 -26.29 -13.06
N ILE A 257 -44.99 -25.79 -13.59
CA ILE A 257 -45.01 -24.64 -14.52
C ILE A 257 -44.41 -23.39 -13.85
N GLY A 258 -44.76 -23.12 -12.59
CA GLY A 258 -44.21 -21.98 -11.84
C GLY A 258 -42.70 -22.07 -11.59
N ILE A 259 -42.14 -23.28 -11.46
CA ILE A 259 -40.69 -23.49 -11.34
C ILE A 259 -40.02 -23.33 -12.72
N ILE A 260 -40.63 -23.83 -13.79
CA ILE A 260 -40.14 -23.66 -15.17
C ILE A 260 -40.00 -22.19 -15.52
N ASP A 261 -41.03 -21.37 -15.30
CA ASP A 261 -40.99 -19.94 -15.64
C ASP A 261 -39.84 -19.20 -14.93
N LYS A 262 -39.58 -19.55 -13.66
CA LYS A 262 -38.43 -19.00 -12.92
C LYS A 262 -37.10 -19.49 -13.46
N THR A 263 -37.03 -20.76 -13.87
CA THR A 263 -35.82 -21.39 -14.41
C THR A 263 -35.45 -20.78 -15.76
N VAL A 264 -36.41 -20.61 -16.67
CA VAL A 264 -36.22 -19.95 -17.98
C VAL A 264 -35.68 -18.53 -17.80
N ASN A 265 -36.27 -17.75 -16.88
CA ASN A 265 -35.76 -16.42 -16.54
C ASN A 265 -34.33 -16.43 -15.97
N GLY A 266 -34.02 -17.42 -15.12
CA GLY A 266 -32.66 -17.61 -14.59
C GLY A 266 -31.64 -17.96 -15.67
N MET A 267 -32.00 -18.84 -16.60
CA MET A 267 -31.17 -19.21 -17.75
C MET A 267 -30.89 -18.01 -18.65
N GLU A 268 -31.91 -17.17 -18.93
CA GLU A 268 -31.76 -15.94 -19.73
C GLU A 268 -30.73 -14.97 -19.11
N GLN A 269 -30.77 -14.81 -17.79
CA GLN A 269 -29.81 -13.96 -17.07
C GLN A 269 -28.37 -14.51 -17.17
N VAL A 270 -28.22 -15.85 -17.12
CA VAL A 270 -26.91 -16.49 -17.28
C VAL A 270 -26.39 -16.33 -18.71
N ILE A 271 -27.24 -16.51 -19.72
CA ILE A 271 -26.89 -16.29 -21.14
C ILE A 271 -26.42 -14.84 -21.34
N THR A 272 -27.20 -13.86 -20.86
CA THR A 272 -26.85 -12.43 -20.95
C THR A 272 -25.51 -12.14 -20.25
N PHE A 273 -25.24 -12.78 -19.12
CA PHE A 273 -23.96 -12.64 -18.42
C PHE A 273 -22.79 -13.22 -19.24
N LEU A 274 -22.97 -14.40 -19.84
CA LEU A 274 -21.96 -15.05 -20.67
C LEU A 274 -21.71 -14.27 -21.98
N ASP A 275 -22.73 -13.69 -22.59
CA ASP A 275 -22.59 -12.83 -23.76
C ASP A 275 -21.71 -11.62 -23.48
N LYS A 276 -22.00 -10.89 -22.40
CA LYS A 276 -21.16 -9.76 -21.98
C LYS A 276 -19.73 -10.20 -21.66
N ALA A 277 -19.56 -11.39 -21.09
CA ALA A 277 -18.23 -11.98 -20.88
C ALA A 277 -17.50 -12.19 -22.21
N LEU A 278 -18.16 -12.76 -23.22
CA LEU A 278 -17.59 -13.00 -24.56
C LEU A 278 -17.21 -11.70 -25.28
N GLU A 279 -18.09 -10.69 -25.32
CA GLU A 279 -17.79 -9.38 -25.91
C GLU A 279 -16.49 -8.79 -25.31
N THR A 280 -16.31 -9.01 -24.01
CA THR A 280 -15.14 -8.49 -23.32
C THR A 280 -13.89 -9.36 -23.52
N LEU A 281 -14.04 -10.67 -23.72
CA LEU A 281 -12.94 -11.57 -24.09
C LEU A 281 -12.44 -11.30 -25.51
N GLU A 282 -13.35 -11.03 -26.45
CA GLU A 282 -13.03 -10.70 -27.84
C GLU A 282 -12.30 -9.35 -27.95
N SER A 283 -12.84 -8.30 -27.33
CA SER A 283 -12.23 -6.96 -27.36
C SER A 283 -10.85 -6.89 -26.68
N LYS A 284 -10.51 -7.88 -25.86
CA LYS A 284 -9.23 -7.99 -25.14
C LYS A 284 -8.31 -9.07 -25.71
N ASN A 285 -8.68 -9.68 -26.84
CA ASN A 285 -7.90 -10.68 -27.56
C ASN A 285 -7.42 -11.81 -26.65
N VAL A 286 -8.34 -12.34 -25.84
CA VAL A 286 -8.02 -13.28 -24.77
C VAL A 286 -8.04 -14.73 -25.28
N ASN A 287 -7.27 -15.60 -24.59
CA ASN A 287 -7.04 -17.02 -24.88
C ASN A 287 -8.26 -17.74 -25.48
N GLU A 288 -8.05 -18.31 -26.68
CA GLU A 288 -9.03 -19.08 -27.45
C GLU A 288 -9.72 -20.16 -26.62
N ASN A 289 -9.01 -20.87 -25.73
CA ASN A 289 -9.58 -21.96 -24.93
C ASN A 289 -10.61 -21.47 -23.88
N VAL A 290 -10.42 -20.28 -23.31
CA VAL A 290 -11.40 -19.72 -22.34
C VAL A 290 -12.60 -19.17 -23.09
N THR A 291 -12.36 -18.50 -24.22
CA THR A 291 -13.42 -18.03 -25.10
C THR A 291 -14.28 -19.19 -25.62
N GLU A 292 -13.64 -20.29 -26.01
CA GLU A 292 -14.31 -21.54 -26.43
C GLU A 292 -15.14 -22.13 -25.29
N ALA A 293 -14.58 -22.26 -24.09
CA ALA A 293 -15.31 -22.77 -22.92
C ALA A 293 -16.54 -21.92 -22.55
N VAL A 294 -16.41 -20.60 -22.59
CA VAL A 294 -17.51 -19.67 -22.30
C VAL A 294 -18.56 -19.72 -23.41
N THR A 295 -18.14 -19.83 -24.67
CA THR A 295 -19.04 -19.97 -25.82
C THR A 295 -19.82 -21.29 -25.75
N ALA A 296 -19.14 -22.39 -25.46
CA ALA A 296 -19.78 -23.69 -25.29
C ALA A 296 -20.82 -23.67 -24.16
N LEU A 297 -20.47 -23.06 -23.01
CA LEU A 297 -21.40 -22.93 -21.88
C LEU A 297 -22.61 -22.05 -22.21
N LYS A 298 -22.41 -20.96 -22.95
CA LYS A 298 -23.50 -20.10 -23.41
C LYS A 298 -24.45 -20.86 -24.33
N ASN A 299 -23.91 -21.55 -25.33
CA ASN A 299 -24.70 -22.28 -26.31
C ASN A 299 -25.49 -23.42 -25.63
N ALA A 300 -24.84 -24.17 -24.75
CA ALA A 300 -25.51 -25.21 -23.95
C ALA A 300 -26.62 -24.64 -23.05
N MET A 301 -26.41 -23.47 -22.45
CA MET A 301 -27.45 -22.81 -21.65
C MET A 301 -28.65 -22.37 -22.51
N ALA A 302 -28.40 -21.87 -23.72
CA ALA A 302 -29.45 -21.49 -24.66
C ALA A 302 -30.24 -22.71 -25.17
N GLU A 303 -29.54 -23.80 -25.49
CA GLU A 303 -30.15 -25.06 -25.91
C GLU A 303 -30.99 -25.68 -24.77
N ALA A 304 -30.42 -25.77 -23.57
CA ALA A 304 -31.14 -26.26 -22.39
C ALA A 304 -32.39 -25.42 -22.08
N LYS A 305 -32.32 -24.08 -22.28
CA LYS A 305 -33.48 -23.21 -22.14
C LYS A 305 -34.59 -23.58 -23.11
N THR A 306 -34.27 -23.85 -24.38
CA THR A 306 -35.27 -24.29 -25.37
C THR A 306 -35.92 -25.62 -24.97
N HIS A 307 -35.16 -26.56 -24.41
CA HIS A 307 -35.71 -27.81 -23.88
C HIS A 307 -36.64 -27.59 -22.68
N VAL A 308 -36.27 -26.72 -21.74
CA VAL A 308 -37.14 -26.35 -20.61
C VAL A 308 -38.43 -25.66 -21.08
N GLU A 309 -38.36 -24.81 -22.11
CA GLU A 309 -39.54 -24.17 -22.72
C GLU A 309 -40.45 -25.21 -23.42
N LYS A 310 -39.88 -26.21 -24.12
CA LYS A 310 -40.65 -27.32 -24.70
C LYS A 310 -41.34 -28.16 -23.63
N ALA A 311 -40.65 -28.45 -22.52
CA ALA A 311 -41.24 -29.18 -21.40
C ALA A 311 -42.48 -28.48 -20.84
N ARG A 312 -42.47 -27.13 -20.79
CA ARG A 312 -43.64 -26.32 -20.44
C ARG A 312 -44.81 -26.58 -21.38
N THR A 313 -44.57 -26.54 -22.69
CA THR A 313 -45.60 -26.78 -23.70
C THR A 313 -46.16 -28.20 -23.63
N SER A 314 -45.31 -29.21 -23.41
CA SER A 314 -45.75 -30.60 -23.20
C SER A 314 -46.62 -30.75 -21.95
N LEU A 315 -46.27 -30.07 -20.84
CA LEU A 315 -47.10 -30.07 -19.63
C LEU A 315 -48.46 -29.40 -19.85
N GLU A 316 -48.51 -28.28 -20.57
CA GLU A 316 -49.76 -27.60 -20.94
C GLU A 316 -50.68 -28.50 -21.79
N GLN A 317 -50.10 -29.43 -22.56
CA GLN A 317 -50.82 -30.42 -23.37
C GLN A 317 -51.16 -31.71 -22.61
N GLY A 318 -50.74 -31.84 -21.35
CA GLY A 318 -50.94 -33.03 -20.51
C GLY A 318 -49.97 -34.18 -20.81
N ASP A 319 -48.92 -33.96 -21.60
CA ASP A 319 -47.89 -34.96 -21.91
C ASP A 319 -46.72 -34.87 -20.92
N THR A 320 -46.88 -35.55 -19.79
CA THR A 320 -45.90 -35.56 -18.69
C THR A 320 -44.62 -36.31 -19.04
N LEU A 321 -44.70 -37.35 -19.87
CA LEU A 321 -43.54 -38.16 -20.28
C LEU A 321 -42.61 -37.35 -21.17
N SER A 322 -43.16 -36.67 -22.19
CA SER A 322 -42.37 -35.78 -23.04
C SER A 322 -41.78 -34.62 -22.25
N ALA A 323 -42.53 -34.05 -21.29
CA ALA A 323 -42.02 -32.98 -20.45
C ALA A 323 -40.81 -33.38 -19.60
N ILE A 324 -40.85 -34.57 -18.96
CA ILE A 324 -39.72 -35.09 -18.19
C ILE A 324 -38.52 -35.33 -19.10
N SER A 325 -38.72 -35.96 -20.27
CA SER A 325 -37.63 -36.24 -21.21
C SER A 325 -36.93 -34.96 -21.71
N GLU A 326 -37.70 -33.89 -21.98
CA GLU A 326 -37.14 -32.58 -22.35
C GLU A 326 -36.34 -31.95 -21.18
N LEU A 327 -36.80 -32.08 -19.93
CA LEU A 327 -36.08 -31.59 -18.75
C LEU A 327 -34.77 -32.36 -18.50
N GLU A 328 -34.78 -33.68 -18.65
CA GLU A 328 -33.58 -34.52 -18.54
C GLU A 328 -32.55 -34.14 -19.60
N THR A 329 -33.01 -33.92 -20.84
CA THR A 329 -32.16 -33.47 -21.95
C THR A 329 -31.54 -32.12 -21.64
N ALA A 330 -32.32 -31.16 -21.11
CA ALA A 330 -31.80 -29.85 -20.71
C ALA A 330 -30.68 -29.97 -19.66
N LEU A 331 -30.84 -30.85 -18.68
CA LEU A 331 -29.85 -31.08 -17.64
C LEU A 331 -28.56 -31.70 -18.20
N ASP A 332 -28.69 -32.74 -19.04
CA ASP A 332 -27.57 -33.44 -19.66
C ASP A 332 -26.72 -32.51 -20.54
N THR A 333 -27.36 -31.64 -21.32
CA THR A 333 -26.69 -30.62 -22.15
C THR A 333 -25.80 -29.70 -21.30
N ILE A 334 -26.29 -29.23 -20.15
CA ILE A 334 -25.52 -28.37 -19.25
C ILE A 334 -24.37 -29.15 -18.59
N VAL A 335 -24.66 -30.35 -18.07
CA VAL A 335 -23.67 -31.19 -17.36
C VAL A 335 -22.52 -31.57 -18.27
N THR A 336 -22.81 -32.05 -19.48
CA THR A 336 -21.80 -32.47 -20.46
C THR A 336 -20.80 -31.37 -20.76
N VAL A 337 -21.27 -30.14 -20.99
CA VAL A 337 -20.37 -29.00 -21.26
C VAL A 337 -19.58 -28.60 -20.02
N VAL A 338 -20.21 -28.56 -18.84
CA VAL A 338 -19.50 -28.24 -17.59
C VAL A 338 -18.40 -29.26 -17.32
N GLU A 339 -18.64 -30.56 -17.53
CA GLU A 339 -17.65 -31.61 -17.34
C GLU A 339 -16.50 -31.52 -18.36
N THR A 340 -16.83 -31.32 -19.63
CA THR A 340 -15.85 -31.17 -20.72
C THR A 340 -14.88 -30.02 -20.44
N TYR A 341 -15.40 -28.85 -20.04
CA TYR A 341 -14.61 -27.63 -19.85
C TYR A 341 -14.21 -27.38 -18.38
N LYS A 342 -14.49 -28.31 -17.47
CA LYS A 342 -14.19 -28.20 -16.03
C LYS A 342 -12.76 -27.78 -15.76
N HIS A 343 -11.82 -28.41 -16.45
CA HIS A 343 -10.38 -28.17 -16.27
C HIS A 343 -9.98 -26.73 -16.61
N ILE A 344 -10.64 -26.10 -17.60
CA ILE A 344 -10.42 -24.70 -17.97
C ILE A 344 -10.98 -23.78 -16.90
N PHE A 345 -12.22 -23.97 -16.46
CA PHE A 345 -12.82 -23.13 -15.40
C PHE A 345 -12.09 -23.25 -14.06
N VAL A 346 -11.70 -24.46 -13.66
CA VAL A 346 -10.93 -24.70 -12.43
C VAL A 346 -9.52 -24.12 -12.52
N GLY A 347 -8.83 -24.33 -13.65
CA GLY A 347 -7.51 -23.75 -13.88
C GLY A 347 -7.54 -22.23 -13.84
N PHE A 348 -8.58 -21.64 -14.44
CA PHE A 348 -8.80 -20.20 -14.43
C PHE A 348 -9.09 -19.67 -13.03
N HIS A 349 -10.01 -20.29 -12.29
CA HIS A 349 -10.33 -19.91 -10.90
C HIS A 349 -9.09 -19.99 -10.00
N ARG A 350 -8.30 -21.07 -10.09
CA ARG A 350 -7.06 -21.23 -9.31
C ARG A 350 -6.06 -20.10 -9.60
N HIS A 351 -5.98 -19.66 -10.86
CA HIS A 351 -5.12 -18.55 -11.23
C HIS A 351 -5.60 -17.22 -10.62
N ILE A 352 -6.92 -16.96 -10.68
CA ILE A 352 -7.56 -15.80 -10.05
C ILE A 352 -7.33 -15.79 -8.53
N GLU A 353 -7.47 -16.92 -7.85
CA GLU A 353 -7.21 -17.01 -6.41
C GLU A 353 -5.75 -16.70 -6.04
N VAL A 354 -4.79 -17.21 -6.83
CA VAL A 354 -3.36 -16.92 -6.62
C VAL A 354 -3.07 -15.43 -6.81
N LEU A 355 -3.59 -14.83 -7.89
CA LEU A 355 -3.44 -13.39 -8.14
C LEU A 355 -4.12 -12.56 -7.06
N LEU A 356 -5.31 -12.93 -6.61
CA LEU A 356 -6.05 -12.24 -5.55
C LEU A 356 -5.25 -12.25 -4.24
N THR A 357 -4.78 -13.42 -3.84
CA THR A 357 -4.05 -13.62 -2.59
C THR A 357 -2.76 -12.82 -2.58
N VAL A 358 -1.98 -12.89 -3.65
CA VAL A 358 -0.64 -12.30 -3.66
C VAL A 358 -0.69 -10.80 -3.98
N SER A 359 -1.53 -10.37 -4.93
CA SER A 359 -1.69 -8.93 -5.21
C SER A 359 -2.27 -8.20 -3.99
N GLY A 360 -3.20 -8.82 -3.27
CA GLY A 360 -3.69 -8.35 -1.97
C GLY A 360 -2.58 -8.27 -0.92
N LYS A 361 -1.81 -9.35 -0.70
CA LYS A 361 -0.67 -9.35 0.24
C LYS A 361 0.36 -8.27 -0.09
N ILE A 362 0.74 -8.12 -1.35
CA ILE A 362 1.69 -7.09 -1.81
C ILE A 362 1.10 -5.70 -1.57
N HIS A 363 -0.15 -5.46 -1.96
CA HIS A 363 -0.83 -4.18 -1.78
C HIS A 363 -0.87 -3.77 -0.31
N ILE A 364 -1.29 -4.68 0.58
CA ILE A 364 -1.32 -4.45 2.03
C ILE A 364 0.09 -4.17 2.57
N THR A 365 1.06 -5.02 2.24
CA THR A 365 2.45 -4.87 2.73
C THR A 365 3.07 -3.55 2.27
N ILE A 366 2.90 -3.18 0.99
CA ILE A 366 3.39 -1.90 0.48
C ILE A 366 2.63 -0.74 1.13
N GLY A 367 1.30 -0.87 1.29
CA GLY A 367 0.46 0.14 1.94
C GLY A 367 0.91 0.42 3.37
N GLU A 368 1.21 -0.62 4.14
CA GLU A 368 1.79 -0.51 5.49
C GLU A 368 3.16 0.18 5.47
N ARG A 369 4.04 -0.19 4.54
CA ARG A 369 5.35 0.48 4.38
C ARG A 369 5.18 1.96 4.05
N LEU A 370 4.26 2.31 3.15
CA LEU A 370 3.95 3.69 2.80
C LEU A 370 3.40 4.47 4.00
N LYS A 371 2.51 3.86 4.80
CA LYS A 371 2.03 4.44 6.06
C LYS A 371 3.18 4.69 7.03
N ILE A 372 4.08 3.72 7.22
CA ILE A 372 5.26 3.86 8.08
C ILE A 372 6.19 4.96 7.56
N MET A 373 6.43 5.03 6.24
CA MET A 373 7.23 6.10 5.62
C MET A 373 6.62 7.48 5.85
N ALA A 374 5.30 7.62 5.68
CA ALA A 374 4.59 8.85 5.95
C ALA A 374 4.69 9.26 7.43
N LEU A 375 4.50 8.31 8.34
CA LEU A 375 4.67 8.52 9.79
C LEU A 375 6.10 8.95 10.14
N ARG A 376 7.13 8.34 9.53
CA ARG A 376 8.54 8.73 9.71
C ARG A 376 8.80 10.17 9.25
N LYS A 377 8.24 10.56 8.09
CA LYS A 377 8.36 11.94 7.58
C LYS A 377 7.64 12.94 8.47
N ALA A 378 6.44 12.60 8.95
CA ALA A 378 5.70 13.43 9.88
C ALA A 378 6.44 13.59 11.21
N ALA A 379 6.95 12.48 11.78
CA ALA A 379 7.76 12.48 12.99
C ALA A 379 9.01 13.36 12.85
N TRP A 380 9.73 13.24 11.74
CA TRP A 380 10.89 14.08 11.46
C TRP A 380 10.52 15.56 11.39
N LEU A 381 9.42 15.90 10.71
CA LEU A 381 8.96 17.27 10.57
C LEU A 381 8.55 17.88 11.91
N VAL A 382 7.77 17.15 12.70
CA VAL A 382 7.34 17.57 14.05
C VAL A 382 8.55 17.78 14.94
N PHE A 383 9.48 16.82 14.99
CA PHE A 383 10.71 16.94 15.76
C PHE A 383 11.57 18.13 15.32
N HIS A 384 11.68 18.38 14.01
CA HIS A 384 12.44 19.51 13.48
C HIS A 384 11.83 20.86 13.89
N LEU A 385 10.50 20.99 13.80
CA LEU A 385 9.78 22.19 14.22
C LEU A 385 9.95 22.45 15.73
N GLU A 386 9.75 21.43 16.57
CA GLU A 386 9.95 21.55 18.04
C GLU A 386 11.40 21.93 18.40
N ARG A 387 12.38 21.36 17.69
CA ARG A 387 13.79 21.71 17.89
C ARG A 387 14.08 23.15 17.49
N MET A 388 13.51 23.63 16.40
CA MET A 388 13.70 25.00 15.94
C MET A 388 13.04 25.98 16.90
N ASP A 389 11.81 25.68 17.33
CA ASP A 389 11.04 26.44 18.32
C ASP A 389 11.84 26.63 19.63
N MET A 390 12.35 25.54 20.19
CA MET A 390 13.21 25.59 21.39
C MET A 390 14.49 26.39 21.17
N ARG A 391 15.13 26.26 19.99
CA ARG A 391 16.36 26.99 19.67
C ARG A 391 16.11 28.50 19.60
N LEU A 392 15.00 28.91 18.99
CA LEU A 392 14.66 30.33 18.84
C LEU A 392 14.38 30.98 20.20
N HIS A 393 13.60 30.33 21.06
CA HIS A 393 13.31 30.84 22.41
C HIS A 393 14.57 30.97 23.28
N MET A 394 15.49 30.02 23.15
CA MET A 394 16.79 30.09 23.84
C MET A 394 17.68 31.20 23.29
N LEU A 395 17.69 31.40 21.97
CA LEU A 395 18.43 32.49 21.34
C LEU A 395 17.90 33.85 21.82
N TYR A 396 16.57 33.98 21.93
CA TYR A 396 15.93 35.17 22.48
C TYR A 396 16.34 35.44 23.93
N HIS A 397 16.35 34.42 24.79
CA HIS A 397 16.83 34.57 26.17
C HIS A 397 18.30 35.03 26.22
N LEU A 398 19.16 34.46 25.37
CA LEU A 398 20.57 34.87 25.31
C LEU A 398 20.75 36.30 24.78
N TYR A 399 19.87 36.74 23.88
CA TYR A 399 19.80 38.12 23.42
C TYR A 399 19.36 39.06 24.55
N GLU A 400 18.30 38.73 25.31
CA GLU A 400 17.86 39.49 26.49
C GLU A 400 18.95 39.60 27.57
N GLU A 401 19.79 38.57 27.71
CA GLU A 401 20.95 38.57 28.62
C GLU A 401 22.19 39.31 28.05
N GLY A 402 22.13 39.86 26.84
CA GLY A 402 23.24 40.55 26.18
C GLY A 402 24.39 39.62 25.75
N LYS A 403 24.16 38.30 25.69
CA LYS A 403 25.18 37.30 25.31
C LYS A 403 25.25 37.04 23.80
N VAL A 404 24.28 37.52 23.04
CA VAL A 404 24.18 37.43 21.57
C VAL A 404 23.87 38.83 21.05
N SER A 405 24.50 39.24 19.95
CA SER A 405 24.24 40.55 19.35
C SER A 405 22.88 40.60 18.66
N GLU A 406 22.31 41.80 18.55
CA GLU A 406 21.06 42.05 17.82
C GLU A 406 21.16 41.56 16.36
N GLU A 407 22.28 41.81 15.69
CA GLU A 407 22.51 41.37 14.31
C GLU A 407 22.50 39.83 14.18
N GLU A 408 23.17 39.13 15.10
CA GLU A 408 23.17 37.66 15.12
C GLU A 408 21.77 37.09 15.41
N PHE A 409 21.01 37.76 16.30
CA PHE A 409 19.65 37.40 16.65
C PHE A 409 18.69 37.58 15.46
N HIS A 410 18.66 38.77 14.84
CA HIS A 410 17.81 39.06 13.68
C HIS A 410 18.14 38.17 12.49
N LYS A 411 19.42 37.92 12.20
CA LYS A 411 19.83 36.98 11.15
C LYS A 411 19.30 35.57 11.40
N ALA A 412 19.25 35.11 12.64
CA ALA A 412 18.68 33.80 12.96
C ALA A 412 17.16 33.77 12.80
N LEU A 413 16.46 34.85 13.17
CA LEU A 413 15.03 35.02 12.96
C LEU A 413 14.66 35.00 11.47
N ASP A 414 15.38 35.76 10.64
CA ASP A 414 15.14 35.82 9.20
C ASP A 414 15.32 34.46 8.53
N ASN A 415 16.41 33.76 8.85
CA ASN A 415 16.65 32.42 8.35
C ASN A 415 15.53 31.44 8.74
N ALA A 416 15.07 31.50 9.99
CA ALA A 416 13.97 30.66 10.45
C ALA A 416 12.65 31.02 9.76
N LYS A 417 12.36 32.30 9.58
CA LYS A 417 11.17 32.81 8.88
C LYS A 417 11.13 32.32 7.43
N THR A 418 12.21 32.52 6.68
CA THR A 418 12.31 32.05 5.28
C THR A 418 12.12 30.54 5.18
N LEU A 419 12.72 29.75 6.09
CA LEU A 419 12.55 28.30 6.11
C LEU A 419 11.10 27.89 6.40
N LEU A 420 10.46 28.51 7.39
CA LEU A 420 9.08 28.25 7.79
C LEU A 420 8.06 28.62 6.71
N GLU A 421 8.22 29.77 6.05
CA GLU A 421 7.36 30.22 4.95
C GLU A 421 7.45 29.30 3.73
N ASN A 422 8.68 28.90 3.36
CA ASN A 422 8.92 27.93 2.30
C ASN A 422 8.30 26.57 2.62
N LEU A 423 8.44 26.10 3.87
CA LEU A 423 7.85 24.86 4.33
C LEU A 423 6.32 24.93 4.32
N LYS A 424 5.73 26.00 4.85
CA LYS A 424 4.28 26.25 4.85
C LYS A 424 3.71 26.19 3.44
N THR A 425 4.31 26.94 2.51
CA THR A 425 3.90 26.97 1.09
C THR A 425 3.89 25.57 0.47
N ARG A 426 4.90 24.75 0.78
CA ARG A 426 4.98 23.37 0.27
C ARG A 426 3.92 22.45 0.89
N LEU A 427 3.60 22.63 2.16
CA LEU A 427 2.59 21.83 2.86
C LEU A 427 1.16 22.19 2.43
N GLU A 428 0.90 23.46 2.13
CA GLU A 428 -0.41 23.94 1.64
C GLU A 428 -0.73 23.44 0.24
N LYS A 429 0.30 23.21 -0.60
CA LYS A 429 0.15 22.63 -1.95
C LYS A 429 -0.16 21.13 -1.95
N LEU A 430 -0.17 20.47 -0.79
CA LEU A 430 -0.49 19.03 -0.73
C LEU A 430 -1.99 18.80 -0.94
N PRO A 431 -2.41 17.67 -1.55
CA PRO A 431 -3.83 17.35 -1.74
C PRO A 431 -4.64 17.29 -0.43
N ARG A 432 -3.96 16.97 0.68
CA ARG A 432 -4.53 17.00 2.03
C ARG A 432 -3.53 17.71 2.96
N PRO A 433 -3.62 19.04 3.10
CA PRO A 433 -2.69 19.81 3.92
C PRO A 433 -2.75 19.40 5.40
N PRO A 434 -1.60 19.19 6.07
CA PRO A 434 -1.56 18.80 7.48
C PRO A 434 -1.82 20.01 8.38
N LYS A 435 -3.10 20.36 8.58
CA LYS A 435 -3.53 21.56 9.34
C LYS A 435 -2.80 21.75 10.68
N PRO A 436 -2.64 20.73 11.55
CA PRO A 436 -1.96 20.93 12.84
C PRO A 436 -0.48 21.34 12.73
N ILE A 437 0.21 20.89 11.67
CA ILE A 437 1.61 21.25 11.42
C ILE A 437 1.68 22.69 10.89
N ILE A 438 0.78 23.04 9.96
CA ILE A 438 0.67 24.40 9.42
C ILE A 438 0.35 25.40 10.54
N GLU A 439 -0.55 25.05 11.46
CA GLU A 439 -0.89 25.88 12.62
C GLU A 439 0.28 26.06 13.60
N LYS A 440 1.10 25.02 13.83
CA LYS A 440 2.36 25.18 14.58
C LYS A 440 3.31 26.15 13.87
N ILE A 441 3.46 26.03 12.55
CA ILE A 441 4.29 26.94 11.75
C ILE A 441 3.79 28.38 11.87
N ASN A 442 2.48 28.61 11.76
CA ASN A 442 1.89 29.95 11.91
C ASN A 442 2.21 30.56 13.28
N ARG A 443 2.02 29.80 14.38
CA ARG A 443 2.36 30.26 15.73
C ARG A 443 3.83 30.64 15.88
N MET A 444 4.73 29.86 15.27
CA MET A 444 6.17 30.18 15.27
C MET A 444 6.46 31.46 14.47
N LEU A 445 5.81 31.66 13.32
CA LEU A 445 5.96 32.87 12.50
C LEU A 445 5.40 34.12 13.21
N GLU A 446 4.26 33.99 13.89
CA GLU A 446 3.67 35.04 14.73
C GLU A 446 4.61 35.42 15.87
N TRP A 447 5.17 34.43 16.57
CA TRP A 447 6.16 34.65 17.61
C TRP A 447 7.41 35.38 17.06
N ILE A 448 7.97 34.92 15.95
CA ILE A 448 9.12 35.58 15.29
C ILE A 448 8.80 37.04 15.03
N THR A 449 7.63 37.33 14.46
CA THR A 449 7.21 38.70 14.13
C THR A 449 7.09 39.58 15.38
N SER A 450 6.50 39.03 16.47
CA SER A 450 6.32 39.77 17.72
C SER A 450 7.62 40.13 18.44
N VAL A 451 8.65 39.29 18.27
CA VAL A 451 9.95 39.47 18.91
C VAL A 451 10.89 40.32 18.05
N TYR A 452 10.77 40.24 16.72
CA TYR A 452 11.51 41.10 15.79
C TYR A 452 11.16 42.59 15.95
N SER A 453 9.94 42.89 16.42
CA SER A 453 9.48 44.26 16.65
C SER A 453 9.84 44.84 18.02
N LYS A 454 10.56 44.09 18.86
CA LYS A 454 11.02 44.50 20.19
C LYS A 454 12.53 44.69 20.17
#